data_AF-A0A0R2CEN4-F1
#
_entry.id   AF-A0A0R2CEN4-F1
#
_cell.length_a   1.000
_cell.length_b   1.000
_cell.length_c   1.000
_cell.angle_alpha   90.00
_cell.angle_beta   90.00
_cell.angle_gamma   90.00
#
_symmetry.space_group_name_H-M   'P 1'
#
loop_
_entity.id
_entity.type
_entity.pdbx_description
1 polymer ?
#
loop_
_entity_poly.entity_id
_entity_poly.type
_entity_poly.pdbx_seq_one_letter_code
_entity_poly.pdbx_strand_id
1 'polypeptide(L)'
;MMKENQPPQLLVCLSNSASNRQTLRLAADLAAGRQAKLSGIYISQSSTLVNDPGLLANFRLAEDLGMKITILYGTDRVHLLSEYAKQKKITTLIYERGYLKG
;
A
#
# COMPACT_ATOMS: atom_id res chain seq x y z
N MET A 1 13.98 -12.39 27.05
CA MET A 1 12.96 -12.66 26.02
C MET A 1 13.47 -12.12 24.70
N MET A 2 14.01 -12.97 23.81
CA MET A 2 14.47 -12.51 22.50
C MET A 2 13.22 -12.11 21.69
N LYS A 3 13.05 -10.81 21.40
CA LYS A 3 12.03 -10.39 20.44
C LYS A 3 12.42 -11.01 19.11
N GLU A 4 11.62 -11.96 18.64
CA GLU A 4 11.74 -12.46 17.28
C GLU A 4 11.72 -11.27 16.34
N ASN A 5 12.86 -11.04 15.66
CA ASN A 5 13.08 -9.84 14.88
C ASN A 5 12.34 -10.00 13.55
N GLN A 6 11.03 -9.76 13.58
CA GLN A 6 10.18 -9.83 12.40
C GLN A 6 10.70 -8.84 11.34
N PRO A 7 10.74 -9.23 10.05
CA PRO A 7 11.22 -8.33 9.01
C PRO A 7 10.36 -7.07 8.97
N PRO A 8 10.96 -5.89 8.69
CA PRO A 8 10.22 -4.64 8.54
C PRO A 8 9.04 -4.81 7.58
N GLN A 9 7.94 -4.11 7.84
CA GLN A 9 6.73 -4.17 7.03
C GLN A 9 6.55 -2.83 6.32
N LEU A 10 6.69 -2.84 5.01
CA LEU A 10 6.39 -1.70 4.16
C LEU A 10 4.96 -1.83 3.62
N LEU A 11 4.23 -0.71 3.64
CA LEU A 11 2.90 -0.60 3.09
C LEU A 11 2.91 0.48 2.02
N VAL A 12 2.45 0.17 0.81
CA VAL A 12 2.28 1.15 -0.27
C VAL A 12 0.81 1.42 -0.54
N CYS A 13 0.44 2.69 -0.63
CA CYS A 13 -0.90 3.11 -1.03
C CYS A 13 -1.07 2.97 -2.54
N LEU A 14 -2.10 2.27 -2.99
CA LEU A 14 -2.49 2.19 -4.40
C LEU A 14 -3.50 3.30 -4.72
N SER A 15 -3.42 3.80 -5.95
CA SER A 15 -4.35 4.77 -6.52
C SER A 15 -4.49 4.53 -8.02
N ASN A 16 -5.39 5.24 -8.69
CA ASN A 16 -5.47 5.24 -10.15
C ASN A 16 -4.44 6.18 -10.81
N SER A 17 -3.56 6.83 -10.03
CA SER A 17 -2.56 7.74 -10.56
C SER A 17 -1.53 7.01 -11.41
N ALA A 18 -1.18 7.59 -12.55
CA ALA A 18 -0.08 7.09 -13.38
C ALA A 18 1.27 7.12 -12.65
N SER A 19 1.48 8.07 -11.73
CA SER A 19 2.69 8.17 -10.92
C SER A 19 2.81 7.05 -9.88
N ASN A 20 1.68 6.43 -9.49
CA ASN A 20 1.68 5.31 -8.53
C ASN A 20 2.52 4.14 -9.04
N ARG A 21 2.58 3.90 -10.36
CA ARG A 21 3.47 2.88 -10.95
C ARG A 21 4.94 3.06 -10.57
N GLN A 22 5.43 4.30 -10.57
CA GLN A 22 6.80 4.59 -10.18
C GLN A 22 6.98 4.37 -8.68
N THR A 23 6.02 4.80 -7.87
CA THR A 23 6.02 4.56 -6.42
C THR A 23 6.02 3.07 -6.08
N LEU A 24 5.25 2.24 -6.78
CA LEU A 24 5.21 0.78 -6.60
C LEU A 24 6.58 0.14 -6.86
N ARG A 25 7.25 0.52 -7.96
CA ARG A 25 8.59 0.00 -8.31
C ARG A 25 9.63 0.42 -7.27
N LEU A 26 9.66 1.69 -6.90
CA LEU A 26 10.58 2.20 -5.88
C LEU A 26 10.34 1.54 -4.51
N ALA A 27 9.09 1.26 -4.16
CA ALA A 27 8.76 0.55 -2.93
C ALA A 27 9.29 -0.89 -2.94
N ALA A 28 9.20 -1.58 -4.09
CA ALA A 28 9.75 -2.92 -4.28
C ALA A 28 11.28 -2.93 -4.15
N ASP A 29 11.96 -2.00 -4.80
CA ASP A 29 13.42 -1.85 -4.70
C ASP A 29 13.84 -1.58 -3.25
N LEU A 30 13.12 -0.70 -2.56
CA LEU A 30 13.37 -0.37 -1.15
C LEU A 30 13.15 -1.57 -0.23
N ALA A 31 12.10 -2.36 -0.46
CA ALA A 31 11.81 -3.54 0.32
C ALA A 31 12.88 -4.63 0.12
N ALA A 32 13.29 -4.86 -1.13
CA ALA A 32 14.35 -5.80 -1.47
C ALA A 32 15.68 -5.42 -0.79
N GLY A 33 16.10 -4.16 -0.88
CA GLY A 33 17.33 -3.68 -0.25
C GLY A 33 17.32 -3.73 1.29
N ARG A 34 16.14 -3.80 1.91
CA ARG A 34 15.96 -3.85 3.37
C ARG A 34 15.55 -5.23 3.90
N GLN A 35 15.43 -6.23 3.03
CA GLN A 35 14.85 -7.54 3.38
C GLN A 35 13.50 -7.40 4.09
N ALA A 36 12.71 -6.41 3.68
CA ALA A 36 11.43 -6.09 4.26
C ALA A 36 10.30 -6.78 3.49
N LYS A 37 9.19 -7.07 4.17
CA LYS A 37 7.97 -7.47 3.46
C LYS A 37 7.29 -6.22 2.91
N LEU A 38 6.75 -6.34 1.71
CA LEU A 38 6.01 -5.28 1.04
C LEU A 38 4.57 -5.71 0.80
N SER A 39 3.63 -4.82 1.12
CA SER A 39 2.19 -5.03 0.91
C SER A 39 1.54 -3.78 0.34
N GLY A 40 0.43 -3.98 -0.35
CA GLY A 40 -0.36 -2.91 -0.96
C GLY A 40 -1.66 -2.65 -0.20
N ILE A 41 -2.11 -1.40 -0.16
CA ILE A 41 -3.43 -1.03 0.34
C ILE A 41 -4.16 -0.08 -0.61
N TYR A 42 -5.45 -0.36 -0.85
CA TYR A 42 -6.37 0.55 -1.52
C TYR A 42 -7.53 0.86 -0.59
N ILE A 43 -7.93 2.14 -0.52
CA ILE A 43 -9.10 2.57 0.24
C ILE A 43 -10.13 3.07 -0.76
N SER A 44 -11.24 2.34 -0.88
CA SER A 44 -12.37 2.66 -1.75
C SER A 44 -13.48 3.34 -0.96
N GLN A 45 -14.12 4.35 -1.55
CA GLN A 45 -15.34 4.95 -0.98
C GLN A 45 -16.62 4.20 -1.43
N SER A 46 -16.51 3.32 -2.43
CA SER A 46 -17.61 2.50 -2.91
C SER A 46 -17.31 1.02 -2.71
N SER A 47 -18.33 0.23 -2.37
CA SER A 47 -18.26 -1.23 -2.35
C SER A 47 -18.06 -1.84 -3.74
N THR A 48 -18.39 -1.10 -4.80
CA THR A 48 -18.06 -1.47 -6.17
C THR A 48 -16.64 -1.01 -6.48
N LEU A 49 -15.77 -1.95 -6.83
CA LEU A 49 -14.48 -1.62 -7.42
C LEU A 49 -14.71 -0.77 -8.67
N VAL A 50 -14.16 0.44 -8.66
CA VAL A 50 -14.21 1.31 -9.82
C VAL A 50 -13.49 0.57 -10.96
N ASN A 51 -14.19 0.37 -12.08
CA ASN A 51 -13.60 -0.20 -13.30
C ASN A 51 -12.70 0.83 -13.99
N ASP A 52 -11.71 1.34 -13.26
CA ASP A 52 -10.70 2.28 -13.73
C ASP A 52 -9.51 1.47 -14.27
N PRO A 53 -9.23 1.53 -15.58
CA PRO A 53 -8.13 0.77 -16.17
C PRO A 53 -6.75 1.10 -15.58
N GLY A 54 -6.55 2.34 -15.11
CA GLY A 54 -5.32 2.77 -14.47
C GLY A 54 -5.15 2.13 -13.10
N LEU A 55 -6.22 2.09 -12.30
CA LEU A 55 -6.23 1.38 -11.01
C LEU A 55 -5.96 -0.12 -11.19
N LEU A 56 -6.63 -0.76 -12.16
CA LEU A 56 -6.44 -2.18 -12.44
C LEU A 56 -5.01 -2.49 -12.91
N ALA A 57 -4.42 -1.61 -13.73
CA ALA A 57 -3.01 -1.74 -14.13
C ALA A 57 -2.06 -1.63 -12.92
N ASN A 58 -2.35 -0.73 -11.97
CA ASN A 58 -1.55 -0.57 -10.76
C ASN A 58 -1.73 -1.77 -9.81
N PHE A 59 -2.92 -2.36 -9.72
CA PHE A 59 -3.16 -3.58 -8.96
C PHE A 59 -2.35 -4.75 -9.52
N ARG A 60 -2.44 -4.99 -10.83
CA ARG A 60 -1.66 -6.03 -11.52
C ARG A 60 -0.16 -5.84 -11.29
N LEU A 61 0.34 -4.62 -11.44
CA LEU A 61 1.74 -4.33 -11.19
C LEU A 61 2.16 -4.62 -9.74
N ALA A 62 1.33 -4.28 -8.75
CA ALA A 62 1.63 -4.58 -7.35
C ALA A 62 1.64 -6.09 -7.09
N GLU A 63 0.72 -6.86 -7.68
CA GLU A 63 0.71 -8.32 -7.60
C GLU A 63 1.95 -8.93 -8.25
N ASP A 64 2.35 -8.45 -9.44
CA ASP A 64 3.57 -8.88 -10.14
C ASP A 64 4.85 -8.60 -9.32
N LEU A 65 4.83 -7.57 -8.50
CA LEU A 65 5.90 -7.23 -7.55
C LEU A 65 5.82 -8.04 -6.23
N GLY A 66 4.91 -9.01 -6.15
CA GLY A 66 4.74 -9.89 -4.99
C GLY A 66 3.99 -9.27 -3.82
N MET A 67 3.30 -8.14 -4.02
CA MET A 67 2.56 -7.48 -2.95
C MET A 67 1.21 -8.17 -2.74
N LYS A 68 0.89 -8.47 -1.47
CA LYS A 68 -0.50 -8.76 -1.09
C LYS A 68 -1.28 -7.44 -1.01
N ILE A 69 -2.36 -7.32 -1.78
CA ILE A 69 -3.24 -6.14 -1.79
C ILE A 69 -4.36 -6.33 -0.78
N THR A 70 -4.54 -5.34 0.10
CA THR A 70 -5.70 -5.21 0.98
C THR A 70 -6.59 -4.07 0.47
N ILE A 71 -7.89 -4.31 0.38
CA ILE A 71 -8.88 -3.30 0.03
C ILE A 71 -9.70 -2.99 1.27
N LEU A 72 -9.69 -1.73 1.70
CA LEU A 72 -10.55 -1.21 2.75
C LEU A 72 -11.64 -0.32 2.14
N TYR A 73 -12.78 -0.26 2.81
CA TYR A 73 -13.92 0.55 2.39
C TYR A 73 -14.21 1.63 3.43
N GLY A 74 -14.32 2.88 2.99
CA GLY A 74 -14.72 4.00 3.84
C GLY A 74 -14.19 5.34 3.35
N THR A 75 -14.64 6.39 4.03
CA THR A 75 -14.38 7.79 3.67
C THR A 75 -13.19 8.38 4.42
N ASP A 76 -12.97 7.97 5.67
CA ASP A 76 -11.84 8.42 6.50
C ASP A 76 -10.57 7.61 6.20
N ARG A 77 -9.85 8.06 5.17
CA ARG A 77 -8.64 7.39 4.68
C ARG A 77 -7.52 7.38 5.72
N VAL A 78 -7.37 8.47 6.49
CA VAL A 78 -6.28 8.63 7.46
C VAL A 78 -6.51 7.67 8.64
N HIS A 79 -7.74 7.62 9.16
CA HIS A 79 -8.10 6.72 10.23
C HIS A 79 -7.94 5.25 9.82
N LEU A 80 -8.51 4.86 8.67
CA LEU A 80 -8.41 3.49 8.17
C LEU A 80 -6.96 3.05 7.96
N LEU A 81 -6.12 3.93 7.40
CA LEU A 81 -4.72 3.64 7.17
C LEU A 81 -3.93 3.54 8.48
N SER A 82 -4.20 4.43 9.43
CA SER A 82 -3.57 4.42 10.75
C SER A 82 -3.90 3.15 11.52
N GLU A 83 -5.17 2.75 11.57
CA GLU A 83 -5.60 1.53 12.26
C GLU A 83 -5.02 0.29 11.59
N TYR A 84 -5.06 0.23 10.25
CA TYR A 84 -4.43 -0.87 9.53
C TYR A 84 -2.92 -0.96 9.80
N ALA A 85 -2.23 0.18 9.78
CA ALA A 85 -0.79 0.25 10.01
C ALA A 85 -0.42 -0.25 11.41
N LYS A 86 -1.16 0.16 12.44
CA LYS A 86 -0.97 -0.32 13.83
C LYS A 86 -1.21 -1.81 13.94
N GLN A 87 -2.33 -2.31 13.42
CA GLN A 87 -2.70 -3.73 13.50
C GLN A 87 -1.69 -4.64 12.78
N LYS A 88 -1.19 -4.21 11.63
CA LYS A 88 -0.23 -4.96 10.82
C LYS A 88 1.23 -4.68 11.17
N LYS A 89 1.50 -3.86 12.18
CA LYS A 89 2.85 -3.46 12.61
C LYS A 89 3.69 -2.91 11.44
N ILE A 90 3.05 -2.08 10.62
CA ILE A 90 3.70 -1.42 9.48
C ILE A 90 4.77 -0.46 10.01
N THR A 91 6.00 -0.63 9.54
CA THR A 91 7.15 0.18 9.95
C THR A 91 7.36 1.37 9.02
N THR A 92 6.86 1.31 7.78
CA THR A 92 7.01 2.38 6.80
C THR A 92 5.81 2.41 5.87
N LEU A 93 5.20 3.59 5.76
CA LEU A 93 4.14 3.88 4.80
C LEU A 93 4.74 4.61 3.59
N ILE A 94 4.41 4.15 2.38
CA ILE A 94 4.85 4.72 1.12
C ILE A 94 3.61 5.19 0.36
N TYR A 95 3.62 6.43 -0.10
CA TYR A 95 2.55 7.04 -0.88
C TYR A 95 3.16 8.01 -1.89
N GLU A 96 2.48 8.25 -3.01
CA GLU A 96 2.91 9.31 -3.93
C GLU A 96 2.73 10.69 -3.30
N ARG A 97 3.54 11.66 -3.74
CA ARG A 97 3.32 13.06 -3.36
C ARG A 97 1.98 13.53 -3.93
N GLY A 98 1.01 13.73 -3.03
CA GLY A 98 -0.32 14.24 -3.29
C GLY A 98 -0.98 14.64 -1.97
N TYR A 99 -1.96 15.54 -2.03
CA TYR A 99 -2.66 16.01 -0.83
C TYR A 99 -3.56 14.90 -0.29
N LEU A 100 -3.16 14.25 0.80
CA LEU A 100 -4.10 13.51 1.65
C LEU A 100 -4.99 14.54 2.34
N LYS A 101 -6.16 14.82 1.78
CA LYS A 101 -7.19 15.56 2.51
C LYS A 101 -7.73 14.63 3.60
N GLY A 102 -7.45 14.98 4.85
CA GLY A 102 -8.10 14.41 6.03
C GLY A 102 -9.55 14.86 6.13
#